data_AF-A0A2N6PXR8-F1
#
_entry.id   AF-A0A2N6PXR8-F1
#
_cell.length_a   1.000
_cell.length_b   1.000
_cell.length_c   1.000
_cell.angle_alpha   90.00
_cell.angle_beta   90.00
_cell.angle_gamma   90.00
#
_symmetry.space_group_name_H-M   'P 1'
#
loop_
_entity.id
_entity.type
_entity.pdbx_description
1 polymer ?
#
loop_
_entity_poly.entity_id
_entity_poly.type
_entity_poly.pdbx_seq_one_letter_code
_entity_poly.pdbx_strand_id
1 'polypeptide(L)'
;MITHDKVGADEDLAREVLIVARDIAPCISSFADDSEEQKDALAILKRVYKDIAARGSRFVKGQRIGSASVDYADIQSAFDGQPRRALRSLCATPPAASGPRGSFPLERPIARIWPERY
;
A
#
# COMPACT_ATOMS: atom_id res chain seq x y z
N MET A 1 12.40 -0.10 -17.11
CA MET A 1 11.13 0.62 -16.93
C MET A 1 9.90 -0.29 -17.04
N ILE A 2 8.93 -0.17 -16.11
CA ILE A 2 7.64 -0.89 -16.17
C ILE A 2 6.68 -0.16 -17.12
N THR A 3 6.25 -0.84 -18.18
CA THR A 3 5.30 -0.36 -19.19
C THR A 3 3.97 -1.12 -19.11
N HIS A 4 2.91 -0.53 -19.67
CA HIS A 4 1.54 -1.09 -19.66
C HIS A 4 1.47 -2.47 -20.33
N ASP A 5 2.23 -2.67 -21.43
CA ASP A 5 2.40 -3.96 -22.13
C ASP A 5 2.82 -5.11 -21.21
N LYS A 6 3.59 -4.83 -20.15
CA LYS A 6 4.06 -5.86 -19.22
C LYS A 6 3.01 -6.22 -18.16
N VAL A 7 1.93 -5.46 -18.03
CA VAL A 7 0.91 -5.63 -16.99
C VAL A 7 -0.32 -6.38 -17.51
N GLY A 8 -0.80 -6.04 -18.70
CA GLY A 8 -2.05 -6.59 -19.22
C GLY A 8 -2.28 -6.32 -20.70
N ALA A 9 -3.30 -6.96 -21.27
CA ALA A 9 -3.66 -6.86 -22.68
C ALA A 9 -4.55 -5.64 -23.01
N ASP A 10 -5.30 -5.14 -22.02
CA ASP A 10 -6.09 -3.92 -22.13
C ASP A 10 -5.23 -2.73 -21.70
N GLU A 11 -4.94 -1.85 -22.65
CA GLU A 11 -4.08 -0.70 -22.46
C GLU A 11 -4.64 0.29 -21.45
N ASP A 12 -5.94 0.60 -21.51
CA ASP A 12 -6.56 1.60 -20.65
C ASP A 12 -6.56 1.12 -19.20
N LEU A 13 -6.95 -0.14 -18.99
CA LEU A 13 -6.96 -0.76 -17.67
C LEU A 13 -5.55 -0.88 -17.09
N ALA A 14 -4.59 -1.31 -17.89
CA ALA A 14 -3.20 -1.43 -17.46
C ALA A 14 -2.60 -0.07 -17.08
N ARG A 15 -2.95 1.00 -17.81
CA ARG A 15 -2.53 2.37 -17.48
C ARG A 15 -3.14 2.88 -16.18
N GLU A 16 -4.43 2.66 -15.96
CA GLU A 16 -5.10 3.04 -14.71
C GLU A 16 -4.47 2.32 -13.50
N VAL A 17 -4.27 1.00 -13.60
CA VAL A 17 -3.58 0.20 -12.58
C VAL A 17 -2.18 0.74 -12.29
N LEU A 18 -1.43 1.15 -13.32
CA LEU A 18 -0.11 1.74 -13.15
C LEU A 18 -0.14 3.11 -12.48
N ILE A 19 -1.14 3.95 -12.77
CA ILE A 19 -1.30 5.26 -12.12
C ILE A 19 -1.53 5.07 -10.62
N VAL A 20 -2.45 4.17 -10.24
CA VAL A 20 -2.73 3.86 -8.83
C VAL A 20 -1.51 3.25 -8.15
N ALA A 21 -0.80 2.34 -8.82
CA ALA A 21 0.40 1.73 -8.27
C ALA A 21 1.51 2.77 -8.00
N ARG A 22 1.68 3.77 -8.87
CA ARG A 22 2.66 4.86 -8.70
C ARG A 22 2.33 5.75 -7.50
N ASP A 23 1.04 6.00 -7.25
CA ASP A 23 0.60 6.75 -6.06
C ASP A 23 0.94 5.98 -4.77
N ILE A 24 0.76 4.66 -4.75
CA ILE A 24 1.05 3.81 -3.59
C ILE A 24 2.56 3.63 -3.38
N ALA A 25 3.31 3.50 -4.47
CA ALA A 25 4.69 3.05 -4.49
C ALA A 25 5.47 3.78 -5.62
N PRO A 26 5.95 5.02 -5.38
CA PRO A 26 6.61 5.82 -6.42
C PRO A 26 7.93 5.20 -6.94
N CYS A 27 8.58 4.35 -6.15
CA CYS A 27 9.87 3.73 -6.50
C CYS A 27 9.76 2.69 -7.65
N ILE A 28 8.55 2.24 -7.99
CA ILE A 28 8.37 1.21 -9.04
C ILE A 28 8.82 1.69 -10.42
N SER A 29 8.86 3.00 -10.65
CA SER A 29 9.38 3.57 -11.91
C SER A 29 10.91 3.66 -11.94
N SER A 30 11.58 3.57 -10.79
CA SER A 30 13.04 3.68 -10.68
C SER A 30 13.78 2.34 -10.67
N PHE A 31 13.07 1.20 -10.69
CA PHE A 31 13.73 -0.11 -10.75
C PHE A 31 14.47 -0.31 -12.07
N ALA A 32 15.66 -0.91 -11.96
CA ALA A 32 16.47 -1.30 -13.10
C ALA A 32 15.76 -2.37 -13.95
N ASP A 33 16.04 -2.37 -15.25
CA ASP A 33 15.52 -3.39 -16.14
C ASP A 33 16.06 -4.78 -15.78
N ASP A 34 15.16 -5.76 -15.78
CA ASP A 34 15.37 -7.17 -15.45
C ASP A 34 15.85 -7.46 -14.01
N SER A 35 15.76 -6.47 -13.12
CA SER A 35 15.96 -6.67 -11.67
C SER A 35 14.88 -7.57 -11.06
N GLU A 36 15.25 -8.29 -9.98
CA GLU A 36 14.29 -9.11 -9.23
C GLU A 36 13.17 -8.25 -8.62
N GLU A 37 13.48 -7.03 -8.16
CA GLU A 37 12.48 -6.09 -7.64
C GLU A 37 11.45 -5.68 -8.70
N GLN A 38 11.89 -5.50 -9.94
CA GLN A 38 10.99 -5.24 -11.06
C GLN A 38 10.08 -6.43 -11.34
N LYS A 39 10.60 -7.66 -11.28
CA LYS A 39 9.81 -8.89 -11.49
C LYS A 39 8.78 -9.09 -10.39
N ASP A 40 9.14 -8.82 -9.14
CA ASP A 40 8.23 -8.88 -7.99
C ASP A 40 7.11 -7.84 -8.10
N ALA A 41 7.47 -6.60 -8.45
CA ALA A 41 6.49 -5.55 -8.71
C ALA A 41 5.52 -5.95 -9.84
N LEU A 42 6.05 -6.48 -10.95
CA LEU A 42 5.25 -6.95 -12.07
C LEU A 42 4.32 -8.11 -11.67
N ALA A 43 4.78 -9.05 -10.83
CA ALA A 43 3.95 -10.15 -10.36
C ALA A 43 2.75 -9.66 -9.56
N ILE A 44 2.96 -8.68 -8.68
CA ILE A 44 1.87 -8.06 -7.89
C ILE A 44 0.89 -7.33 -8.82
N LEU A 45 1.40 -6.54 -9.76
CA LEU A 45 0.56 -5.78 -10.69
C LEU A 45 -0.24 -6.67 -11.63
N LYS A 46 0.35 -7.75 -12.16
CA LYS A 46 -0.35 -8.74 -12.98
C LYS A 46 -1.46 -9.44 -12.22
N ARG A 47 -1.24 -9.76 -10.94
CA ARG A 47 -2.27 -10.34 -10.08
C ARG A 47 -3.43 -9.38 -9.89
N VAL A 48 -3.16 -8.11 -9.57
CA VAL A 48 -4.20 -7.07 -9.41
C VAL A 48 -4.96 -6.88 -10.72
N TYR A 49 -4.26 -6.76 -11.85
CA TYR A 49 -4.87 -6.65 -13.17
C TYR A 49 -5.78 -7.85 -13.48
N LYS A 50 -5.34 -9.08 -13.20
CA LYS A 50 -6.13 -10.29 -13.40
C LYS A 50 -7.38 -10.31 -12.51
N ASP A 51 -7.25 -9.92 -11.25
CA ASP A 51 -8.37 -9.85 -10.31
C ASP A 51 -9.42 -8.82 -10.75
N ILE A 52 -8.95 -7.68 -11.27
CA ILE A 52 -9.78 -6.62 -11.85
C ILE A 52 -10.50 -7.11 -13.11
N ALA A 53 -9.74 -7.66 -14.06
CA ALA A 53 -10.28 -8.17 -15.32
C ALA A 53 -11.29 -9.30 -15.13
N ALA A 54 -11.05 -10.20 -14.16
CA ALA A 54 -11.96 -11.30 -13.84
C ALA A 54 -13.28 -10.84 -13.19
N ARG A 55 -13.27 -9.72 -12.46
CA ARG A 55 -14.47 -9.16 -11.81
C ARG A 55 -15.32 -8.32 -12.77
N GLY A 56 -14.73 -7.83 -13.86
CA GLY A 56 -15.40 -7.05 -14.91
C GLY A 56 -15.87 -5.66 -14.43
N SER A 57 -16.58 -4.94 -15.30
CA SER A 57 -17.06 -3.55 -15.07
C SER A 57 -18.07 -3.38 -13.92
N ARG A 58 -18.43 -4.46 -13.23
CA ARG A 58 -19.33 -4.47 -12.08
C ARG A 58 -18.55 -4.91 -10.85
N PHE A 59 -17.64 -4.04 -10.42
CA PHE A 59 -16.99 -4.16 -9.13
C PHE A 59 -18.02 -4.03 -8.01
N VAL A 60 -18.60 -5.14 -7.58
CA VAL A 60 -19.42 -5.19 -6.36
C VAL A 60 -18.44 -5.24 -5.18
N LYS A 61 -18.16 -4.08 -4.57
CA LYS A 61 -17.32 -3.93 -3.37
C LYS A 61 -17.95 -4.61 -2.15
N GLY A 62 -19.28 -4.65 -2.12
CA GLY A 62 -20.07 -5.35 -1.13
C GLY A 62 -21.46 -5.63 -1.68
N GLN A 63 -22.04 -6.76 -1.34
CA GLN A 63 -23.43 -7.10 -1.62
C GLN A 63 -24.11 -7.35 -0.29
N ARG A 64 -25.15 -6.58 0.02
CA ARG A 64 -25.98 -6.82 1.20
C ARG A 64 -27.36 -7.27 0.72
N ILE A 65 -28.10 -8.00 1.54
CA ILE A 65 -29.48 -8.42 1.28
C ILE A 65 -30.29 -8.09 2.55
N GLY A 66 -31.35 -7.26 2.44
CA GLY A 66 -32.05 -6.64 3.57
C GLY A 66 -31.82 -5.12 3.67
N SER A 67 -31.24 -4.63 4.78
CA SER A 67 -30.75 -3.24 4.97
C SER A 67 -29.55 -2.90 4.09
N ALA A 68 -29.70 -3.15 2.80
CA ALA A 68 -28.64 -3.70 2.00
C ALA A 68 -28.01 -2.75 0.99
N SER A 69 -26.79 -2.26 1.27
CA SER A 69 -26.02 -1.49 0.31
C SER A 69 -25.14 -2.36 -0.59
N VAL A 70 -25.11 -1.96 -1.86
CA VAL A 70 -24.10 -2.38 -2.83
C VAL A 70 -23.19 -1.18 -3.05
N ASP A 71 -21.94 -1.28 -2.63
CA ASP A 71 -20.92 -0.29 -2.95
C ASP A 71 -20.22 -0.72 -4.23
N TYR A 72 -20.03 0.20 -5.16
CA TYR A 72 -19.25 -0.04 -6.37
C TYR A 72 -17.78 0.23 -6.07
N ALA A 73 -16.89 -0.71 -6.42
CA ALA A 73 -15.47 -0.59 -6.11
C ALA A 73 -14.75 0.20 -7.21
N ASP A 74 -14.11 1.29 -6.81
CA ASP A 74 -13.07 1.98 -7.58
C ASP A 74 -11.83 1.06 -7.71
N ILE A 75 -10.99 1.28 -8.73
CA ILE A 75 -9.76 0.52 -9.00
C ILE A 75 -8.85 0.52 -7.77
N GLN A 76 -8.86 1.60 -7.00
CA GLN A 76 -8.21 1.71 -5.70
C GLN A 76 -8.54 0.56 -4.75
N SER A 77 -9.80 0.08 -4.76
CA SER A 77 -10.26 -1.02 -3.90
C SER A 77 -9.62 -2.35 -4.28
N ALA A 78 -9.15 -2.52 -5.52
CA ALA A 78 -8.44 -3.73 -5.93
C ALA A 78 -7.03 -3.82 -5.32
N PHE A 79 -6.48 -2.68 -4.89
CA PHE A 79 -5.20 -2.62 -4.20
C PHE A 79 -5.33 -2.82 -2.68
N ASP A 80 -6.54 -2.74 -2.12
CA ASP A 80 -6.74 -2.84 -0.68
C ASP A 80 -6.25 -4.18 -0.10
N GLY A 81 -5.68 -4.11 1.11
CA GLY A 81 -5.14 -5.26 1.81
C GLY A 81 -3.71 -5.61 1.38
N GLN A 82 -3.52 -6.82 0.86
CA GLN A 82 -2.19 -7.39 0.59
C GLN A 82 -1.42 -6.70 -0.56
N PRO A 83 -2.01 -6.38 -1.72
CA PRO A 83 -1.28 -5.76 -2.83
C PRO A 83 -0.66 -4.42 -2.45
N ARG A 84 -1.41 -3.56 -1.75
CA ARG A 84 -0.91 -2.26 -1.26
C ARG A 84 0.24 -2.40 -0.25
N ARG A 85 0.18 -3.38 0.64
CA ARG A 85 1.27 -3.64 1.60
C ARG A 85 2.51 -4.16 0.89
N ALA A 86 2.35 -5.09 -0.05
CA ALA A 86 3.44 -5.66 -0.82
C ALA A 86 4.14 -4.61 -1.70
N LEU A 87 3.38 -3.75 -2.39
CA LEU A 87 3.96 -2.63 -3.16
C LEU A 87 4.70 -1.64 -2.27
N ARG A 88 4.15 -1.31 -1.09
CA ARG A 88 4.84 -0.44 -0.14
C ARG A 88 6.11 -1.05 0.43
N SER A 89 6.16 -2.37 0.67
CA SER A 89 7.38 -3.01 1.17
C SER A 89 8.50 -2.98 0.14
N LEU A 90 8.21 -2.98 -1.16
CA LEU A 90 9.21 -2.81 -2.20
C LEU A 90 9.85 -1.41 -2.20
N CYS A 91 9.08 -0.38 -1.81
CA CYS A 91 9.57 0.99 -1.70
C CYS A 91 10.00 1.41 -0.31
N ALA A 92 9.83 0.54 0.70
CA ALA A 92 10.23 0.86 2.04
C ALA A 92 11.76 0.82 2.10
N THR A 93 12.39 1.98 1.85
CA THR A 93 13.69 2.28 2.44
C THR A 93 13.53 1.96 3.92
N PRO A 94 14.32 1.03 4.49
CA PRO A 94 14.21 0.71 5.90
C PRO A 94 14.30 2.06 6.64
N PRO A 95 13.31 2.40 7.50
CA PRO A 95 13.41 3.62 8.25
C PRO A 95 14.76 3.54 8.96
N ALA A 96 15.66 4.48 8.65
CA ALA A 96 16.90 4.60 9.39
C ALA A 96 16.50 4.50 10.86
N ALA A 97 17.06 3.53 11.57
CA ALA A 97 16.71 3.19 12.95
C ALA A 97 17.05 4.38 13.87
N SER A 98 16.27 5.44 13.74
CA SER A 98 16.20 6.55 14.66
C SER A 98 15.19 6.09 15.68
N GLY A 99 15.71 5.39 16.69
CA GLY A 99 14.98 5.19 17.94
C GLY A 99 14.42 6.54 18.42
N PRO A 100 13.41 6.53 19.29
CA PRO A 100 12.80 7.76 19.78
C PRO A 100 13.88 8.72 20.28
N ARG A 101 14.10 9.83 19.58
CA ARG A 101 14.93 10.96 20.04
C ARG A 101 14.17 11.76 21.10
N GLY A 102 13.68 11.06 22.12
CA GLY A 102 13.17 11.66 23.33
C GLY A 102 14.31 11.77 24.32
N SER A 103 14.78 12.99 24.56
CA SER A 103 15.57 13.30 25.76
C SER A 103 14.59 13.37 26.93
N PHE A 104 14.67 12.42 27.87
CA PHE A 104 14.01 12.60 29.16
C PHE A 104 14.84 13.62 29.95
N PRO A 105 14.25 14.74 30.40
CA PRO A 105 14.95 15.66 31.30
C PRO A 105 15.34 14.90 32.57
N LEU A 106 16.64 14.92 32.90
CA LEU A 106 17.21 14.26 34.09
C LEU A 106 16.76 14.92 35.40
N GLU A 107 16.34 16.19 35.33
CA GLU A 107 15.83 16.92 36.47
C GLU A 107 14.35 16.58 36.68
N ARG A 108 14.05 15.82 37.72
CA ARG A 108 12.68 15.60 38.19
C ARG A 108 12.26 16.84 39.01
N PRO A 109 11.29 17.67 38.56
CA PRO A 109 10.84 18.82 39.35
C PRO A 109 9.95 18.42 40.55
N ILE A 110 9.78 17.13 40.83
CA ILE A 110 8.86 16.63 41.86
C ILE A 110 9.61 15.69 42.80
N ALA A 111 10.29 16.29 43.78
CA ALA A 111 10.88 15.59 44.93
C ALA A 111 10.01 15.68 46.20
N ARG A 112 8.85 16.35 46.17
CA ARG A 112 8.05 16.65 47.38
C ARG A 112 6.53 16.63 47.16
N ILE A 113 5.98 15.56 46.59
CA ILE A 113 4.50 15.39 46.58
C ILE A 113 4.02 14.30 47.54
N TRP A 114 4.89 13.44 48.07
CA TRP A 114 4.48 12.39 49.01
C TRP A 114 5.03 12.62 50.42
N PRO A 115 4.19 13.01 51.39
CA PRO A 115 4.54 12.90 52.80
C PRO A 115 4.19 11.49 53.27
N GLU A 116 5.19 10.62 53.42
CA GLU A 116 5.05 9.43 54.26
C GLU A 116 4.95 9.90 55.72
N ARG A 117 3.77 9.75 56.33
CA ARG A 117 3.57 9.94 57.77
C ARG A 117 3.83 8.59 58.47
N TYR A 118 4.77 8.59 59.41
CA TYR A 118 4.97 7.54 60.41
C TYR A 118 3.97 7.71 61.56
#